data_AF-A0A0Q3QLK6-F1
#
_entry.id   AF-A0A0Q3QLK6-F1
#
_cell.length_a   1.000
_cell.length_b   1.000
_cell.length_c   1.000
_cell.angle_alpha   90.00
_cell.angle_beta   90.00
_cell.angle_gamma   90.00
#
_symmetry.space_group_name_H-M   'P 1'
#
loop_
_entity.id
_entity.type
_entity.pdbx_description
1 polymer ?
#
loop_
_entity_poly.entity_id
_entity_poly.type
_entity_poly.pdbx_seq_one_letter_code
_entity_poly.pdbx_strand_id
1 'polypeptide(L)'
;MGENGQKILTQIQEKRERMIDSAKKYGYTSEYTIRCSEELDQLIYEYQQQKQNDKKQKKKIKFSLKLMITTCREKLIEARYQAHS
;
A
#
# COMPACT_ATOMS: atom_id res chain seq x y z
N MET A 1 -3.72 8.33 -8.25
CA MET A 1 -3.31 6.93 -7.97
C MET A 1 -2.66 6.43 -9.24
N GLY A 2 -1.47 5.84 -9.18
CA GLY A 2 -0.74 5.44 -10.39
C GLY A 2 -1.47 4.31 -11.13
N GLU A 3 -1.42 4.34 -12.46
CA GLU A 3 -2.16 3.47 -13.40
C GLU A 3 -2.06 1.96 -13.09
N ASN A 4 -1.01 1.54 -12.39
CA ASN A 4 -0.78 0.15 -11.97
C ASN A 4 -1.75 -0.33 -10.90
N GLY A 5 -2.19 0.54 -9.98
CA GLY A 5 -3.15 0.16 -8.93
C GLY A 5 -4.53 -0.16 -9.50
N GLN A 6 -4.94 0.57 -10.55
CA GLN A 6 -6.21 0.33 -11.25
C GLN A 6 -6.21 -1.03 -11.96
N LYS A 7 -5.12 -1.38 -12.67
CA LYS A 7 -4.98 -2.67 -13.38
C LYS A 7 -5.09 -3.87 -12.44
N ILE A 8 -4.44 -3.81 -11.28
CA ILE A 8 -4.50 -4.88 -10.27
C ILE A 8 -5.92 -5.06 -9.72
N LEU A 9 -6.64 -3.96 -9.48
CA LEU A 9 -8.03 -4.02 -9.02
C LEU A 9 -8.96 -4.64 -10.07
N THR A 10 -8.78 -4.32 -11.34
CA THR A 10 -9.55 -4.93 -12.44
C THR A 10 -9.30 -6.43 -12.52
N GLN A 11 -8.03 -6.86 -12.44
CA GLN A 11 -7.68 -8.28 -12.47
C GLN A 11 -8.25 -9.06 -11.28
N ILE A 12 -8.26 -8.45 -10.08
CA ILE A 12 -8.91 -9.02 -8.90
C ILE A 12 -10.40 -9.18 -9.14
N GLN A 13 -11.07 -8.18 -9.70
CA GLN A 13 -12.50 -8.23 -9.98
C GLN A 13 -12.85 -9.32 -11.01
N GLU A 14 -12.13 -9.38 -12.13
CA GLU A 14 -12.34 -10.41 -13.16
C GLU A 14 -12.10 -11.83 -12.63
N LYS A 15 -11.11 -11.99 -11.77
CA LYS A 15 -10.79 -13.30 -11.19
C LYS A 15 -11.81 -13.70 -10.11
N ARG A 16 -12.36 -12.74 -9.39
CA ARG A 16 -13.49 -12.95 -8.47
C ARG A 16 -14.75 -13.38 -9.19
N GLU A 17 -15.08 -12.75 -10.31
CA GLU A 17 -16.24 -13.13 -11.12
C GLU A 17 -16.10 -14.55 -11.67
N ARG A 18 -14.91 -14.90 -12.20
CA ARG A 18 -14.60 -16.28 -12.63
C ARG A 18 -14.68 -17.30 -11.49
N MET A 19 -14.21 -16.94 -10.29
CA MET A 19 -14.32 -17.81 -9.12
C MET A 19 -15.80 -18.04 -8.74
N ILE A 20 -16.62 -16.99 -8.75
CA ILE A 20 -18.06 -17.07 -8.45
C ILE A 20 -18.79 -17.93 -9.49
N ASP A 21 -18.49 -17.76 -10.78
CA ASP A 21 -19.10 -18.57 -11.84
C ASP A 21 -18.66 -20.03 -11.76
N SER A 22 -17.41 -20.28 -11.40
CA SER A 22 -16.89 -21.62 -11.16
C SER A 22 -17.51 -22.27 -9.93
N ALA A 23 -17.73 -21.50 -8.86
CA ALA A 23 -18.41 -21.97 -7.67
C ALA A 23 -19.89 -22.30 -7.93
N LYS A 24 -20.56 -21.50 -8.77
CA LYS A 24 -21.93 -21.78 -9.22
C LYS A 24 -22.00 -23.04 -10.10
N LYS A 25 -20.96 -23.31 -10.89
CA LYS A 25 -20.92 -24.43 -11.84
C LYS A 25 -20.44 -25.75 -11.23
N TYR A 26 -19.44 -25.71 -10.35
CA TYR A 26 -18.77 -26.89 -9.80
C TYR A 26 -18.96 -27.03 -8.27
N GLY A 27 -19.56 -26.05 -7.62
CA GLY A 27 -19.68 -25.97 -6.16
C GLY A 27 -18.51 -25.23 -5.50
N TYR A 28 -18.77 -24.64 -4.35
CA TYR A 28 -17.76 -23.92 -3.54
C TYR A 28 -16.69 -24.84 -2.95
N THR A 29 -16.97 -26.14 -2.84
CA THR A 29 -16.09 -27.18 -2.31
C THR A 29 -15.31 -27.93 -3.39
N SER A 30 -15.49 -27.57 -4.67
CA SER A 30 -14.67 -28.10 -5.74
C SER A 30 -13.22 -27.63 -5.56
N GLU A 31 -12.27 -28.55 -5.71
CA GLU A 31 -10.84 -28.27 -5.67
C GLU A 31 -10.45 -27.13 -6.64
N TYR A 32 -11.14 -27.03 -7.77
CA TYR A 32 -10.97 -25.95 -8.73
C TYR A 32 -11.38 -24.59 -8.17
N THR A 33 -12.51 -24.52 -7.46
CA THR A 33 -13.01 -23.29 -6.82
C THR A 33 -12.12 -22.86 -5.65
N ILE A 34 -11.66 -23.82 -4.85
CA ILE A 34 -10.76 -23.58 -3.72
C ILE A 34 -9.44 -22.99 -4.23
N ARG A 35 -8.82 -23.62 -5.24
CA ARG A 35 -7.60 -23.13 -5.86
C ARG A 35 -7.78 -21.73 -6.48
N CYS A 36 -8.92 -21.49 -7.13
CA CYS A 36 -9.25 -20.14 -7.64
C CYS A 36 -9.36 -19.11 -6.51
N SER A 37 -9.87 -19.49 -5.34
CA SER A 37 -9.94 -18.62 -4.15
C SER A 37 -8.55 -18.31 -3.62
N GLU A 38 -7.69 -19.32 -3.47
CA GLU A 38 -6.32 -19.13 -2.97
C GLU A 38 -5.50 -18.21 -3.87
N GLU A 39 -5.61 -18.38 -5.20
CA GLU A 39 -4.94 -17.50 -6.16
C GLU A 39 -5.50 -16.06 -6.12
N LEU A 40 -6.79 -15.90 -5.83
CA LEU A 40 -7.40 -14.58 -5.68
C LEU A 40 -6.93 -13.90 -4.39
N ASP A 41 -6.89 -14.64 -3.27
CA ASP A 41 -6.39 -14.16 -1.99
C ASP A 41 -4.92 -13.71 -2.07
N GLN A 42 -4.08 -14.44 -2.80
CA GLN A 42 -2.68 -14.06 -3.00
C GLN A 42 -2.54 -12.72 -3.74
N LEU A 43 -3.32 -12.50 -4.80
CA LEU A 43 -3.33 -11.23 -5.54
C LEU A 43 -3.82 -10.06 -4.67
N ILE A 44 -4.82 -10.29 -3.82
CA ILE A 44 -5.31 -9.30 -2.85
C ILE A 44 -4.21 -8.96 -1.84
N TYR A 45 -3.51 -9.96 -1.34
CA TYR A 45 -2.43 -9.78 -0.36
C TYR A 45 -1.28 -8.94 -0.94
N GLU A 46 -0.83 -9.23 -2.16
CA GLU A 46 0.22 -8.46 -2.83
C GLU A 46 -0.17 -6.99 -3.02
N TYR A 47 -1.41 -6.74 -3.44
CA TYR A 47 -1.93 -5.38 -3.56
C TYR A 47 -1.93 -4.63 -2.21
N GLN A 48 -2.36 -5.29 -1.14
CA GLN A 48 -2.36 -4.70 0.19
C GLN A 48 -0.94 -4.39 0.68
N GLN A 49 0.02 -5.28 0.43
CA GLN A 49 1.42 -5.06 0.79
C GLN A 49 2.02 -3.86 0.07
N GLN A 50 1.80 -3.74 -1.25
CA GLN A 50 2.25 -2.58 -2.03
C GLN A 50 1.66 -1.28 -1.47
N LYS A 51 0.37 -1.26 -1.16
CA LYS A 51 -0.32 -0.09 -0.59
C LYS A 51 0.19 0.27 0.82
N GLN A 52 0.54 -0.72 1.64
CA GLN A 52 1.13 -0.48 2.96
C GLN A 52 2.56 0.05 2.89
N ASN A 53 3.37 -0.44 1.95
CA ASN A 53 4.72 0.07 1.73
C ASN A 53 4.71 1.52 1.25
N ASP A 54 3.77 1.90 0.38
CA ASP A 54 3.59 3.29 -0.04
C ASP A 54 3.25 4.23 1.15
N LYS A 55 2.38 3.77 2.06
CA LYS A 55 2.06 4.48 3.31
C LYS A 55 3.26 4.58 4.26
N LYS A 56 4.06 3.51 4.40
CA LYS A 56 5.27 3.50 5.23
C LYS A 56 6.32 4.49 4.68
N GLN A 57 6.52 4.55 3.36
CA GLN A 57 7.44 5.50 2.74
C GLN A 57 6.99 6.95 2.96
N LYS A 58 5.71 7.27 2.75
CA LYS A 58 5.15 8.61 3.03
C LYS A 58 5.34 9.04 4.48
N LYS A 59 5.17 8.12 5.44
CA LYS A 59 5.43 8.39 6.86
C LYS A 59 6.91 8.69 7.14
N LYS A 60 7.83 7.91 6.56
CA LYS A 60 9.29 8.14 6.71
C LYS A 60 9.71 9.49 6.14
N ILE A 61 9.24 9.85 4.94
CA ILE A 61 9.52 11.15 4.32
C ILE A 61 8.98 12.29 5.18
N LYS A 62 7.73 12.17 5.66
CA LYS A 62 7.12 13.19 6.55
C LYS A 62 7.90 13.36 7.85
N PHE A 63 8.37 12.26 8.44
CA PHE A 63 9.19 12.30 9.66
C PHE A 63 10.55 12.95 9.41
N SER A 64 11.25 12.56 8.34
CA SER A 64 12.55 13.14 7.97
C SER A 64 12.45 14.63 7.68
N LEU A 65 11.43 15.06 6.92
CA LEU A 65 11.18 16.48 6.67
C LEU A 65 10.89 17.25 7.96
N LYS A 66 10.08 16.69 8.86
CA LYS A 66 9.78 17.30 10.16
C LYS A 66 11.05 17.45 11.00
N LEU A 67 11.92 16.44 11.02
CA LEU A 67 13.19 16.49 11.74
C LEU A 67 14.11 17.59 11.18
N MET A 68 14.26 17.65 9.85
CA MET A 68 15.07 18.68 9.17
C MET A 68 14.58 20.09 9.48
N ILE A 69 13.28 20.34 9.46
CA ILE A 69 12.70 21.65 9.77
C ILE A 69 12.99 22.04 11.23
N THR A 70 12.82 21.12 12.17
CA THR A 70 13.08 21.37 13.59
C THR A 70 14.55 21.69 13.84
N THR A 71 15.47 20.87 13.32
CA THR A 71 16.91 21.07 13.50
C THR A 71 17.40 22.36 12.83
N CYS A 72 16.85 22.72 11.67
CA CYS A 72 17.18 23.98 11.01
C CYS A 72 16.70 25.19 11.83
N ARG A 73 15.54 25.07 12.49
CA ARG A 73 14.99 26.11 13.37
C ARG A 73 15.81 26.29 14.65
N GLU A 74 16.30 25.21 15.24
CA GLU A 74 17.18 25.25 16.43
C GLU A 74 18.51 25.96 16.13
N LYS A 75 19.16 25.61 15.02
CA LYS A 75 20.41 26.25 14.58
C LYS A 75 20.26 27.75 14.29
N LEU A 76 19.11 28.16 13.75
CA LEU A 76 18.80 29.58 13.51
C LEU A 76 18.62 30.37 14.82
N ILE A 77 18.08 29.73 15.86
CA ILE A 77 17.91 30.34 17.18
C ILE A 77 19.29 30.50 17.86
N GLU A 78 20.14 29.47 17.79
CA GLU A 78 21.51 29.52 18.32
C GLU A 78 22.36 30.60 17.64
N ALA A 79 22.31 30.70 16.30
CA ALA A 79 23.01 31.74 15.54
C ALA A 79 22.52 33.15 15.90
N ARG A 80 21.22 33.32 16.22
CA ARG A 80 20.68 34.60 16.69
C ARG A 80 21.13 34.96 18.10
N TYR A 81 21.27 33.98 18.99
CA TYR A 81 21.72 34.18 20.36
C TYR A 81 23.20 34.58 20.41
N GLN A 82 24.04 33.97 19.57
CA GLN A 82 25.47 34.30 19.46
C GLN A 82 25.74 35.69 18.84
N ALA A 83 24.83 36.24 18.04
CA ALA A 83 25.00 37.55 17.40
C ALA A 83 24.68 38.75 18.33
N HIS A 84 24.15 38.50 19.53
CA HIS A 84 23.69 39.52 20.48
C HIS A 84 24.48 39.53 21.81
N SER A 85 25.55 38.73 21.91
CA SER A 85 26.54 38.71 22.99
C SER A 85 27.87 39.26 22.51
#